data_AF-A0A7G8EUH3-F1
#
_entry.id   AF-A0A7G8EUH3-F1
#
_cell.length_a   1.000
_cell.length_b   1.000
_cell.length_c   1.000
_cell.angle_alpha   90.00
_cell.angle_beta   90.00
_cell.angle_gamma   90.00
#
_symmetry.space_group_name_H-M   'P 1'
#
loop_
_entity.id
_entity.type
_entity.pdbx_description
1 polymer ?
#
loop_
_entity_poly.entity_id
_entity_poly.type
_entity_poly.pdbx_seq_one_letter_code
_entity_poly.pdbx_strand_id
1 'polypeptide(L)'
;MASQIPGSFKALTRDALRSWIWTWGPLAMASALLGALALPASANQQETRKALVGLAAYAECKVLHDGYSRARADAIIKAGIENNGWQQESNWLQSPQAVRVVTLTSEAMNTSCNDFDQSSPQFIPAMEAIDAL
;
A
#
# COMPACT_ATOMS: atom_id res chain seq x y z
N MET A 1 -45.13 2.71 -51.33
CA MET A 1 -43.79 3.04 -51.86
C MET A 1 -43.02 1.73 -51.86
N ALA A 2 -43.13 0.97 -52.96
CA ALA A 2 -42.13 0.88 -54.04
C ALA A 2 -40.86 0.15 -53.54
N SER A 3 -40.77 -1.17 -53.80
CA SER A 3 -39.94 -1.77 -54.89
C SER A 3 -38.47 -1.89 -54.45
N GLN A 4 -37.69 -2.96 -54.67
CA GLN A 4 -37.73 -4.04 -55.64
C GLN A 4 -36.69 -5.11 -55.20
N ILE A 5 -36.96 -6.37 -55.56
CA ILE A 5 -36.14 -7.61 -55.47
C ILE A 5 -35.01 -7.57 -56.56
N PRO A 6 -34.24 -8.62 -56.95
CA PRO A 6 -33.70 -9.86 -56.31
C PRO A 6 -32.20 -10.15 -56.72
N GLY A 7 -31.68 -11.32 -56.33
CA GLY A 7 -30.76 -12.14 -57.16
C GLY A 7 -29.26 -11.91 -56.94
N SER A 8 -28.48 -12.92 -56.55
CA SER A 8 -27.95 -14.06 -57.35
C SER A 8 -26.71 -13.69 -58.19
N PHE A 9 -25.90 -14.72 -58.49
CA PHE A 9 -24.63 -14.78 -59.25
C PHE A 9 -23.36 -14.78 -58.37
N LYS A 10 -22.77 -15.97 -58.15
CA LYS A 10 -21.72 -16.60 -58.99
C LYS A 10 -20.52 -15.64 -59.12
N ALA A 11 -19.44 -15.88 -58.38
CA ALA A 11 -18.34 -16.80 -58.74
C ALA A 11 -17.71 -16.47 -60.10
N LEU A 12 -16.39 -16.65 -60.17
CA LEU A 12 -15.48 -16.48 -61.31
C LEU A 12 -15.06 -15.01 -61.56
N THR A 13 -13.77 -14.63 -61.59
CA THR A 13 -12.65 -15.31 -62.25
C THR A 13 -11.29 -14.67 -61.91
N ARG A 14 -10.26 -15.54 -62.01
CA ARG A 14 -8.92 -15.34 -62.58
C ARG A 14 -8.03 -14.28 -61.93
N ASP A 15 -7.07 -14.72 -61.15
CA ASP A 15 -5.74 -15.14 -61.64
C ASP A 15 -4.92 -13.97 -62.15
N ALA A 16 -4.03 -13.46 -61.29
CA ALA A 16 -2.68 -13.09 -61.70
C ALA A 16 -1.76 -12.96 -60.49
N LEU A 17 -1.04 -14.05 -60.23
CA LEU A 17 0.43 -14.05 -60.15
C LEU A 17 1.11 -13.05 -59.21
N ARG A 18 1.51 -13.52 -58.02
CA ARG A 18 2.91 -13.92 -57.79
C ARG A 18 3.05 -14.59 -56.43
N SER A 19 3.11 -15.92 -56.49
CA SER A 19 3.78 -16.75 -55.52
C SER A 19 5.23 -16.30 -55.38
N TRP A 20 5.67 -16.00 -54.15
CA TRP A 20 6.99 -16.40 -53.70
C TRP A 20 6.82 -17.12 -52.36
N ILE A 21 7.38 -18.32 -52.36
CA ILE A 21 7.16 -19.42 -51.44
C ILE A 21 8.28 -19.41 -50.41
N TRP A 22 7.86 -19.57 -49.15
CA TRP A 22 8.49 -20.30 -48.05
C TRP A 22 9.88 -19.89 -47.55
N THR A 23 9.93 -19.69 -46.23
CA THR A 23 10.75 -20.56 -45.38
C THR A 23 9.96 -21.02 -44.15
N TRP A 24 10.09 -22.31 -43.85
CA TRP A 24 9.53 -23.02 -42.69
C TRP A 24 10.49 -22.94 -41.50
N GLY A 25 9.97 -22.85 -40.28
CA GLY A 25 10.73 -23.14 -39.06
C GLY A 25 10.29 -22.36 -37.82
N PRO A 26 9.67 -23.01 -36.81
CA PRO A 26 9.22 -22.37 -35.59
C PRO A 26 10.37 -22.26 -34.59
N LEU A 27 10.65 -21.07 -34.08
CA LEU A 27 11.53 -20.93 -32.92
C LEU A 27 10.93 -19.88 -31.99
N ALA A 28 10.29 -20.42 -30.96
CA ALA A 28 9.85 -19.74 -29.77
C ALA A 28 11.02 -18.92 -29.21
N MET A 29 10.92 -17.60 -29.23
CA MET A 29 11.78 -16.73 -28.44
C MET A 29 10.98 -16.12 -27.29
N ALA A 30 11.19 -16.76 -26.15
CA ALA A 30 11.37 -16.14 -24.84
C ALA A 30 10.28 -15.17 -24.38
N SER A 31 9.31 -15.76 -23.68
CA SER A 31 8.58 -15.16 -22.58
C SER A 31 9.55 -14.56 -21.55
N ALA A 32 9.89 -13.29 -21.70
CA ALA A 32 10.57 -12.54 -20.67
C ALA A 32 9.93 -11.16 -20.61
N LEU A 33 8.95 -10.99 -19.73
CA LEU A 33 8.52 -9.74 -19.08
C LEU A 33 7.30 -10.03 -18.18
N LEU A 34 7.43 -11.02 -17.31
CA LEU A 34 6.63 -11.13 -16.09
C LEU A 34 7.60 -11.09 -14.90
N GLY A 35 8.40 -10.04 -14.87
CA GLY A 35 9.02 -9.59 -13.63
C GLY A 35 7.87 -9.09 -12.76
N ALA A 36 7.39 -9.96 -11.88
CA ALA A 36 6.41 -9.62 -10.87
C ALA A 36 6.84 -8.32 -10.18
N LEU A 37 5.99 -7.30 -10.28
CA LEU A 37 5.97 -6.14 -9.39
C LEU A 37 5.60 -6.63 -7.98
N ALA A 38 6.44 -7.47 -7.38
CA ALA A 38 6.39 -7.65 -5.94
C ALA A 38 7.00 -6.38 -5.36
N LEU A 39 6.15 -5.46 -4.88
CA LEU A 39 6.63 -4.37 -4.03
C LEU A 39 7.53 -5.01 -2.95
N PRO A 40 8.70 -4.43 -2.66
CA PRO A 40 9.60 -5.01 -1.68
C PRO A 40 8.85 -5.12 -0.35
N ALA A 41 8.80 -6.33 0.23
CA ALA A 41 8.13 -6.60 1.50
C ALA A 41 8.60 -5.65 2.62
N SER A 42 9.82 -5.11 2.50
CA SER A 42 10.38 -4.09 3.40
C SER A 42 9.65 -2.75 3.35
N ALA A 43 9.18 -2.29 2.18
CA ALA A 43 8.41 -1.04 2.08
C ALA A 43 7.04 -1.18 2.78
N ASN A 44 6.39 -2.34 2.64
CA ASN A 44 5.15 -2.64 3.35
C ASN A 44 5.37 -2.70 4.88
N GLN A 45 6.50 -3.24 5.30
CA GLN A 45 6.87 -3.34 6.72
C GLN A 45 7.09 -1.96 7.36
N GLN A 46 7.85 -1.07 6.71
CA GLN A 46 8.10 0.28 7.23
C GLN A 46 6.83 1.10 7.34
N GLU A 47 5.98 1.07 6.32
CA GLU A 47 4.68 1.77 6.35
C GLU A 47 3.76 1.19 7.44
N THR A 48 3.77 -0.14 7.63
CA THR A 48 3.04 -0.77 8.75
C THR A 48 3.56 -0.28 10.10
N ARG A 49 4.89 -0.15 10.27
CA ARG A 49 5.49 0.36 11.51
C ARG A 49 5.15 1.82 11.77
N LYS A 50 5.16 2.68 10.75
CA LYS A 50 4.70 4.07 10.87
C LYS A 50 3.23 4.14 11.30
N ALA A 51 2.38 3.31 10.70
CA ALA A 51 0.97 3.23 11.07
C ALA A 51 0.77 2.73 12.52
N LEU A 52 1.54 1.72 12.94
CA LEU A 52 1.54 1.24 14.33
C LEU A 52 2.00 2.32 15.31
N VAL A 53 3.04 3.08 14.98
CA VAL A 53 3.49 4.23 15.78
C VAL A 53 2.39 5.27 15.88
N GLY A 54 1.72 5.62 14.78
CA GLY A 54 0.61 6.57 14.80
C GLY A 54 -0.54 6.11 15.70
N LEU A 55 -0.93 4.83 15.60
CA LEU A 55 -1.97 4.23 16.45
C LEU A 55 -1.58 4.25 17.94
N ALA A 56 -0.36 3.83 18.26
CA ALA A 56 0.13 3.80 19.63
C ALA A 56 0.32 5.19 20.21
N ALA A 57 0.88 6.13 19.44
CA ALA A 57 1.06 7.52 19.85
C ALA A 57 -0.28 8.21 20.11
N TYR A 58 -1.30 7.95 19.28
CA TYR A 58 -2.66 8.40 19.55
C TYR A 58 -3.18 7.89 20.89
N ALA A 59 -3.05 6.58 21.14
CA ALA A 59 -3.53 5.96 22.37
C ALA A 59 -2.79 6.52 23.60
N GLU A 60 -1.48 6.73 23.49
CA GLU A 60 -0.64 7.35 24.52
C GLU A 60 -1.00 8.82 24.77
N CYS A 61 -1.19 9.61 23.72
CA CYS A 61 -1.65 10.99 23.82
C CYS A 61 -2.99 11.08 24.58
N LYS A 62 -3.91 10.13 24.34
CA LYS A 62 -5.18 10.06 25.06
C LYS A 62 -5.02 9.73 26.55
N VAL A 63 -3.98 8.99 26.93
CA VAL A 63 -3.63 8.80 28.35
C VAL A 63 -3.12 10.11 28.95
N LEU A 64 -2.27 10.84 28.22
CA LEU A 64 -1.68 12.11 28.67
C LEU A 64 -2.71 13.24 28.81
N HIS A 65 -3.67 13.34 27.88
CA HIS A 65 -4.50 14.54 27.74
C HIS A 65 -6.02 14.31 27.88
N ASP A 66 -6.51 13.08 27.75
CA ASP A 66 -7.95 12.78 27.67
C ASP A 66 -8.41 11.79 28.76
N GLY A 67 -7.57 11.52 29.75
CA GLY A 67 -7.89 10.68 30.91
C GLY A 67 -8.07 9.19 30.60
N TYR A 68 -7.56 8.70 29.47
CA TYR A 68 -7.64 7.28 29.16
C TYR A 68 -6.80 6.48 30.16
N SER A 69 -7.31 5.33 30.58
CA SER A 69 -6.50 4.36 31.32
C SER A 69 -5.52 3.66 30.38
N ARG A 70 -4.40 3.16 30.93
CA ARG A 70 -3.46 2.30 30.19
C ARG A 70 -4.17 1.11 29.54
N ALA A 71 -5.06 0.44 30.27
CA ALA A 71 -5.84 -0.67 29.74
C ALA A 71 -6.72 -0.29 28.53
N ARG A 72 -7.26 0.94 28.49
CA ARG A 72 -8.01 1.43 27.34
C ARG A 72 -7.11 1.72 26.15
N ALA A 73 -5.94 2.32 26.38
CA ALA A 73 -4.93 2.54 25.34
C ALA A 73 -4.49 1.21 24.71
N ASP A 74 -4.16 0.21 25.54
CA ASP A 74 -3.78 -1.13 25.08
C ASP A 74 -4.89 -1.80 24.26
N ALA A 75 -6.16 -1.64 24.67
CA ALA A 75 -7.30 -2.17 23.94
C ALA A 75 -7.47 -1.53 22.54
N ILE A 76 -7.20 -0.22 22.42
CA ILE A 76 -7.24 0.48 21.12
C ILE A 76 -6.14 -0.02 20.21
N ILE A 77 -4.92 -0.15 20.74
CA ILE A 77 -3.77 -0.65 19.98
C ILE A 77 -4.06 -2.07 19.49
N LYS A 78 -4.53 -2.95 20.39
CA LYS A 78 -4.89 -4.33 20.06
C LYS A 78 -5.97 -4.40 18.98
N ALA A 79 -7.07 -3.65 19.15
CA ALA A 79 -8.15 -3.63 18.17
C ALA A 79 -7.69 -3.08 16.80
N GLY A 80 -6.84 -2.05 16.79
CA GLY A 80 -6.28 -1.51 15.56
C GLY A 80 -5.37 -2.51 14.83
N ILE A 81 -4.52 -3.24 15.57
CA ILE A 81 -3.68 -4.32 15.01
C ILE A 81 -4.55 -5.42 14.40
N GLU A 82 -5.59 -5.86 15.12
CA GLU A 82 -6.50 -6.92 14.66
C GLU A 82 -7.26 -6.51 13.41
N ASN A 83 -7.84 -5.31 13.38
CA ASN A 83 -8.66 -4.82 12.28
C ASN A 83 -7.87 -4.57 10.99
N ASN A 84 -6.58 -4.26 11.08
CA ASN A 84 -5.74 -3.96 9.92
C ASN A 84 -4.82 -5.13 9.51
N GLY A 85 -4.85 -6.26 10.22
CA GLY A 85 -4.00 -7.40 9.89
C GLY A 85 -2.50 -7.18 10.14
N TRP A 86 -2.15 -6.34 11.13
CA TRP A 86 -0.76 -5.95 11.43
C TRP A 86 -0.05 -6.87 12.43
N GLN A 87 -0.53 -8.10 12.62
CA GLN A 87 -0.01 -9.00 13.66
C GLN A 87 1.49 -9.28 13.49
N GLN A 88 2.00 -9.34 12.25
CA GLN A 88 3.42 -9.60 11.98
C GLN A 88 4.35 -8.54 12.58
N GLU A 89 3.95 -7.27 12.58
CA GLU A 89 4.76 -6.16 13.10
C GLU A 89 4.41 -5.77 14.55
N SER A 90 3.39 -6.37 15.15
CA SER A 90 2.95 -6.04 16.51
C SER A 90 4.04 -6.22 17.57
N ASN A 91 4.91 -7.24 17.42
CA ASN A 91 6.02 -7.47 18.33
C ASN A 91 7.08 -6.37 18.26
N TRP A 92 7.27 -5.75 17.09
CA TRP A 92 8.22 -4.66 16.93
C TRP A 92 7.82 -3.43 17.77
N LEU A 93 6.53 -3.23 18.02
CA LEU A 93 6.02 -2.12 18.83
C LEU A 93 6.53 -2.16 20.29
N GLN A 94 6.99 -3.33 20.76
CA GLN A 94 7.60 -3.51 22.08
C GLN A 94 9.10 -3.23 22.11
N SER A 95 9.73 -2.98 20.96
CA SER A 95 11.16 -2.71 20.88
C SER A 95 11.53 -1.36 21.50
N PRO A 96 12.77 -1.17 22.01
CA PRO A 96 13.20 0.11 22.55
C PRO A 96 13.10 1.26 21.53
N GLN A 97 13.32 0.99 20.24
CA GLN A 97 13.16 1.97 19.18
C GLN A 97 11.69 2.40 19.05
N ALA A 98 10.76 1.44 18.97
CA ALA A 98 9.34 1.74 18.84
C ALA A 98 8.81 2.51 20.06
N VAL A 99 9.18 2.09 21.28
CA VAL A 99 8.80 2.79 22.51
C VAL A 99 9.27 4.25 22.47
N ARG A 100 10.53 4.49 22.08
CA ARG A 100 11.07 5.86 21.95
C ARG A 100 10.29 6.68 20.93
N VAL A 101 10.04 6.13 19.74
CA VAL A 101 9.34 6.85 18.67
C VAL A 101 7.92 7.16 19.12
N VAL A 102 7.19 6.19 19.68
CA VAL A 102 5.82 6.40 20.19
C VAL A 102 5.77 7.50 21.24
N THR A 103 6.70 7.51 22.21
CA THR A 103 6.77 8.59 23.20
C THR A 103 6.95 9.95 22.56
N LEU A 104 7.98 10.12 21.71
CA LEU A 104 8.23 11.38 21.01
C LEU A 104 7.02 11.82 20.19
N THR A 105 6.43 10.91 19.42
CA THR A 105 5.25 11.18 18.61
C THR A 105 4.07 11.60 19.48
N SER A 106 3.79 10.90 20.59
CA SER A 106 2.68 11.23 21.49
C SER A 106 2.83 12.58 22.18
N GLU A 107 4.06 12.96 22.57
CA GLU A 107 4.38 14.26 23.18
C GLU A 107 4.41 15.41 22.17
N ALA A 108 4.57 15.09 20.88
CA ALA A 108 4.46 16.04 19.78
C ALA A 108 3.01 16.29 19.34
N MET A 109 2.04 15.51 19.81
CA MET A 109 0.62 15.69 19.44
C MET A 109 -0.01 16.86 20.18
N ASN A 110 -1.04 17.45 19.57
CA ASN A 110 -1.88 18.44 20.25
C ASN A 110 -2.74 17.78 21.33
N THR A 111 -3.34 18.59 22.21
CA THR A 111 -4.15 18.10 23.34
C THR A 111 -5.39 17.30 22.92
N SER A 112 -5.90 17.51 21.70
CA SER A 112 -7.01 16.71 21.14
C SER A 112 -6.56 15.36 20.57
N CYS A 113 -5.26 15.13 20.44
CA CYS A 113 -4.65 13.93 19.87
C CYS A 113 -5.12 13.63 18.44
N ASN A 114 -5.42 14.64 17.64
CA ASN A 114 -5.87 14.47 16.25
C ASN A 114 -4.88 15.02 15.21
N ASP A 115 -3.86 15.75 15.66
CA ASP A 115 -2.81 16.30 14.83
C ASP A 115 -1.56 16.59 15.69
N PHE A 116 -0.46 16.96 15.06
CA PHE A 116 0.75 17.44 15.71
C PHE A 116 0.62 18.89 16.18
N ASP A 117 1.18 19.18 17.35
CA ASP A 117 1.48 20.54 17.76
C ASP A 117 2.87 20.91 17.25
N GLN A 118 2.92 21.70 16.16
CA GLN A 118 4.17 22.14 15.55
C GLN A 118 5.00 23.08 16.46
N SER A 119 4.41 23.60 17.53
CA SER A 119 5.13 24.38 18.54
C SER A 119 5.74 23.52 19.66
N SER A 120 5.40 22.22 19.72
CA SER A 120 5.97 21.29 20.70
C SER A 120 7.48 21.15 20.47
N PRO A 121 8.31 21.18 21.53
CA PRO A 121 9.73 20.90 21.41
C PRO A 121 10.01 19.47 20.89
N GLN A 122 9.03 18.58 20.94
CA GLN A 122 9.14 17.21 20.44
C GLN A 122 8.74 17.06 18.97
N PHE A 123 8.20 18.11 18.32
CA PHE A 123 7.73 18.01 16.94
C PHE A 123 8.83 17.55 15.96
N ILE A 124 9.96 18.26 15.91
CA ILE A 124 11.08 17.90 15.03
C ILE A 124 11.69 16.53 15.41
N PRO A 125 12.03 16.25 16.69
CA PRO A 125 12.50 14.92 17.10
C PRO A 125 11.55 13.78 16.73
N ALA A 126 10.24 13.99 16.80
CA ALA A 126 9.24 12.99 16.44
C ALA A 126 9.24 12.72 14.93
N MET A 127 9.29 13.77 14.09
CA MET A 127 9.34 13.60 12.63
C MET A 127 10.61 12.87 12.20
N GLU A 128 11.78 13.25 12.73
CA GLU A 128 13.04 12.57 12.46
C GLU A 128 13.02 11.10 12.89
N ALA A 129 12.40 10.80 14.03
CA ALA A 129 12.28 9.44 14.54
C ALA A 129 11.33 8.58 13.70
N ILE A 130 10.26 9.15 13.13
CA ILE A 130 9.33 8.48 12.21
C ILE A 130 9.99 8.23 10.84
N ASP A 131 10.74 9.20 10.32
CA ASP A 131 11.45 9.09 9.03
C ASP A 131 12.57 8.04 9.07
N ALA A 132 13.12 7.77 10.25
CA ALA A 132 14.16 6.76 10.47
C ALA A 132 13.65 5.32 10.63
N LEU A 133 12.34 5.07 10.46
CA LEU A 133 11.72 3.73 10.47
C LEU A 133 11.84 3.03 9.11
#